data_AF-A0AAV0RD90-F1
#
_entry.id   AF-A0AAV0RD90-F1
#
_cell.length_a   1.000
_cell.length_b   1.000
_cell.length_c   1.000
_cell.angle_alpha   90.00
_cell.angle_beta   90.00
_cell.angle_gamma   90.00
#
_symmetry.space_group_name_H-M   'P 1'
#
loop_
_entity.id
_entity.type
_entity.pdbx_description
1 polymer ?
#
loop_
_entity_poly.entity_id
_entity_poly.type
_entity_poly.pdbx_seq_one_letter_code
_entity_poly.pdbx_strand_id
1 'polypeptide(L)'
;MVHRLSFEAVNRAFCDIMDVPFGGAHYKPFENMRVVASRESQRSTFGGMPFTEWTLAVGNGNVPGKSFPSNQSTDWIEIPESLLLPSSGNPIHTITSTVYPDFAQRFHNVSYLTERSIITPTNANVTEINSHMLALIPGMPRTYFSGDSLHTDASDPDRLEAEYPTEFLNSLSFNGCPEHQIDLKVFAPIMLLRNLNPSIGLCNGTRLMVLYLGHYVIKGMIMGGTFNGKTVAIPRIVLSVNDYRWPFVLKRRQFPVRLCYAMTINKSQGQTLQNVGVYLPKPVFSHGQLYVAVSRVRTPDGLRFLIMNEDGVPSNCTRNIVYQEAFVDLQTPSS
;
A
#
# COMPACT_ATOMS: atom_id res chain seq x y z
N MET A 1 20.00 18.03 20.73
CA MET A 1 20.89 17.78 19.56
C MET A 1 20.85 16.33 19.06
N VAL A 2 20.49 15.34 19.90
CA VAL A 2 20.37 13.90 19.52
C VAL A 2 19.15 13.60 18.61
N HIS A 3 18.04 14.35 18.72
CA HIS A 3 16.79 14.08 18.00
C HIS A 3 16.79 14.41 16.50
N ARG A 4 17.59 15.39 16.03
CA ARG A 4 17.64 15.77 14.60
C ARG A 4 18.20 14.64 13.74
N LEU A 5 19.20 13.93 14.28
CA LEU A 5 19.79 12.75 13.64
C LEU A 5 18.81 11.57 13.61
N SER A 6 17.91 11.46 14.59
CA SER A 6 16.85 10.45 14.63
C SER A 6 15.80 10.67 13.54
N PHE A 7 15.40 11.93 13.32
CA PHE A 7 14.46 12.30 12.24
C PHE A 7 15.07 12.10 10.85
N GLU A 8 16.33 12.49 10.66
CA GLU A 8 17.05 12.17 9.43
C GLU A 8 17.19 10.65 9.24
N ALA A 9 17.41 9.87 10.31
CA ALA A 9 17.48 8.42 10.21
C ALA A 9 16.14 7.78 9.84
N VAL A 10 15.01 8.30 10.35
CA VAL A 10 13.67 7.84 9.95
C VAL A 10 13.37 8.24 8.51
N ASN A 11 13.69 9.48 8.11
CA ASN A 11 13.49 9.92 6.73
C ASN A 11 14.42 9.18 5.75
N ARG A 12 15.66 8.88 6.14
CA ARG A 12 16.58 7.99 5.41
C ARG A 12 16.02 6.58 5.31
N ALA A 13 15.52 6.01 6.41
CA ALA A 13 14.85 4.71 6.38
C ALA A 13 13.62 4.71 5.45
N PHE A 14 12.88 5.80 5.38
CA PHE A 14 11.77 5.97 4.44
C PHE A 14 12.25 6.09 2.98
N CYS A 15 13.32 6.84 2.71
CA CYS A 15 13.93 6.92 1.38
C CYS A 15 14.51 5.57 0.94
N ASP A 16 15.15 4.82 1.85
CA ASP A 16 15.69 3.48 1.62
C ASP A 16 14.58 2.45 1.36
N ILE A 17 13.45 2.53 2.08
CA ILE A 17 12.26 1.69 1.82
C ILE A 17 11.62 2.01 0.46
N MET A 18 11.80 3.22 -0.06
CA MET A 18 11.14 3.71 -1.28
C MET A 18 12.02 3.69 -2.54
N ASP A 19 13.30 3.35 -2.44
CA ASP A 19 14.26 3.24 -3.56
C ASP A 19 14.35 4.55 -4.38
N VAL A 20 14.40 5.70 -3.68
CA VAL A 20 14.50 7.04 -4.28
C VAL A 20 15.86 7.67 -3.94
N PRO A 21 16.69 8.09 -4.91
CA PRO A 21 18.01 8.64 -4.63
C PRO A 21 17.93 10.01 -3.93
N PHE A 22 18.72 10.17 -2.87
CA PHE A 22 18.82 11.41 -2.09
C PHE A 22 19.70 12.43 -2.84
N GLY A 23 19.22 13.65 -3.05
CA GLY A 23 20.05 14.78 -3.54
C GLY A 23 19.59 15.54 -4.79
N GLY A 24 18.45 15.21 -5.40
CA GLY A 24 17.80 16.07 -6.41
C GLY A 24 16.95 17.15 -5.76
N ALA A 25 17.02 18.39 -6.25
CA ALA A 25 16.39 19.60 -5.67
C ALA A 25 14.97 19.38 -5.08
N HIS A 26 14.80 19.77 -3.81
CA HIS A 26 13.54 19.94 -3.09
C HIS A 26 12.47 18.85 -3.27
N TYR A 27 12.78 17.60 -2.94
CA TYR A 27 11.71 16.63 -2.65
C TYR A 27 11.25 16.82 -1.20
N LYS A 28 10.27 17.70 -0.97
CA LYS A 28 9.50 17.81 0.28
C LYS A 28 8.24 16.95 0.14
N PRO A 29 8.17 15.74 0.73
CA PRO A 29 7.03 14.83 0.53
C PRO A 29 5.69 15.48 0.89
N PHE A 30 5.70 16.44 1.83
CA PHE A 30 4.50 16.98 2.49
C PHE A 30 3.95 18.28 1.88
N GLU A 31 4.71 19.01 1.05
CA GLU A 31 4.18 20.20 0.34
C GLU A 31 3.22 19.80 -0.80
N ASN A 32 3.49 18.67 -1.46
CA ASN A 32 2.71 18.19 -2.61
C ASN A 32 1.45 17.39 -2.22
N MET A 33 1.10 17.33 -0.93
CA MET A 33 -0.01 16.49 -0.41
C MET A 33 -1.32 17.25 -0.11
N ARG A 34 -1.43 18.56 -0.38
CA ARG A 34 -2.66 19.30 -0.07
C ARG A 34 -3.79 18.97 -1.06
N VAL A 35 -4.90 18.45 -0.55
CA VAL A 35 -6.13 18.24 -1.33
C VAL A 35 -6.67 19.60 -1.79
N VAL A 36 -6.75 19.81 -3.11
CA VAL A 36 -7.48 20.95 -3.68
C VAL A 36 -8.97 20.64 -3.58
N ALA A 37 -9.70 21.40 -2.77
CA ALA A 37 -11.11 21.19 -2.48
C ALA A 37 -11.97 21.26 -3.76
N SER A 38 -12.87 20.29 -3.93
CA SER A 38 -13.94 20.36 -4.94
C SER A 38 -15.24 20.82 -4.27
N ARG A 39 -16.06 21.59 -5.01
CA ARG A 39 -17.29 22.24 -4.50
C ARG A 39 -18.38 21.27 -3.99
N GLU A 40 -18.27 19.97 -4.26
CA GLU A 40 -19.27 18.96 -3.88
C GLU A 40 -19.10 18.41 -2.45
N SER A 41 -18.02 18.81 -1.74
CA SER A 41 -17.63 18.28 -0.42
C SER A 41 -18.44 18.82 0.77
N GLN A 42 -19.48 19.64 0.54
CA GLN A 42 -20.07 20.52 1.56
C GLN A 42 -21.37 20.03 2.23
N ARG A 43 -21.91 18.85 1.88
CA ARG A 43 -23.22 18.41 2.41
C ARG A 43 -23.17 17.62 3.73
N SER A 44 -22.03 17.04 4.11
CA SER A 44 -21.91 16.18 5.29
C SER A 44 -20.84 16.72 6.26
N THR A 45 -21.19 16.83 7.53
CA THR A 45 -20.30 17.29 8.61
C THR A 45 -19.71 16.13 9.40
N PHE A 46 -18.40 16.15 9.65
CA PHE A 46 -17.65 15.14 10.37
C PHE A 46 -17.02 15.79 11.60
N GLY A 47 -17.56 15.56 12.80
CA GLY A 47 -17.12 16.27 14.01
C GLY A 47 -17.36 17.78 13.93
N GLY A 48 -18.44 18.20 13.23
CA GLY A 48 -18.82 19.61 13.09
C GLY A 48 -18.18 20.37 11.92
N MET A 49 -17.27 19.74 11.15
CA MET A 49 -16.58 20.38 10.03
C MET A 49 -16.80 19.64 8.69
N PRO A 50 -16.69 20.30 7.52
CA PRO A 50 -16.75 19.65 6.22
C PRO A 50 -15.67 18.57 6.05
N PHE A 51 -15.93 17.57 5.19
CA PHE A 51 -15.01 16.44 4.97
C PHE A 51 -13.56 16.85 4.65
N THR A 52 -13.39 17.90 3.84
CA THR A 52 -12.06 18.42 3.47
C THR A 52 -11.34 19.03 4.66
N GLU A 53 -12.06 19.71 5.55
CA GLU A 53 -11.50 20.30 6.77
C GLU A 53 -11.14 19.20 7.78
N TRP A 54 -12.01 18.19 7.93
CA TRP A 54 -11.71 17.01 8.76
C TRP A 54 -10.47 16.26 8.27
N THR A 55 -10.34 16.08 6.96
CA THR A 55 -9.16 15.45 6.33
C THR A 55 -7.87 16.22 6.65
N LEU A 56 -7.92 17.57 6.58
CA LEU A 56 -6.78 18.42 6.94
C LEU A 56 -6.50 18.38 8.45
N ALA A 57 -7.53 18.37 9.29
CA ALA A 57 -7.38 18.25 10.74
C ALA A 57 -6.71 16.94 11.15
N VAL A 58 -7.02 15.83 10.46
CA VAL A 58 -6.31 14.54 10.66
C VAL A 58 -4.82 14.72 10.35
N GLY A 59 -4.48 15.32 9.20
CA GLY A 59 -3.09 15.55 8.79
C GLY A 59 -2.29 16.43 9.73
N ASN A 60 -2.93 17.46 10.29
CA ASN A 60 -2.29 18.39 11.22
C ASN A 60 -2.29 17.90 12.67
N GLY A 61 -2.97 16.80 12.99
CA GLY A 61 -3.11 16.31 14.36
C GLY A 61 -4.06 17.17 15.21
N ASN A 62 -4.97 17.90 14.58
CA ASN A 62 -5.90 18.84 15.22
C ASN A 62 -7.28 18.22 15.51
N VAL A 63 -7.49 16.95 15.17
CA VAL A 63 -8.71 16.22 15.57
C VAL A 63 -8.67 16.00 17.08
N PRO A 64 -9.79 16.22 17.80
CA PRO A 64 -9.84 15.97 19.24
C PRO A 64 -9.37 14.54 19.59
N GLY A 65 -8.36 14.47 20.44
CA GLY A 65 -7.84 13.20 20.94
C GLY A 65 -8.78 12.55 21.94
N LYS A 66 -8.80 11.23 21.97
CA LYS A 66 -9.50 10.41 22.97
C LYS A 66 -8.46 9.79 23.89
N SER A 67 -8.54 10.09 25.19
CA SER A 67 -7.72 9.42 26.19
C SER A 67 -8.41 8.13 26.65
N PHE A 68 -7.63 7.06 26.79
CA PHE A 68 -8.09 5.83 27.43
C PHE A 68 -7.55 5.78 28.86
N PRO A 69 -8.29 5.22 29.85
CA PRO A 69 -7.87 5.22 31.26
C PRO A 69 -6.47 4.63 31.51
N SER A 70 -6.01 3.75 30.63
CA SER A 70 -4.71 3.06 30.68
C SER A 70 -3.56 3.80 29.96
N ASN A 71 -3.84 4.84 29.18
CA ASN A 71 -2.84 5.54 28.35
C ASN A 71 -3.03 7.06 28.41
N GLN A 72 -1.99 7.79 28.84
CA GLN A 72 -1.95 9.27 28.80
C GLN A 72 -1.77 9.83 27.37
N SER A 73 -1.71 8.98 26.36
CA SER A 73 -1.46 9.37 24.98
C SER A 73 -2.72 9.97 24.33
N THR A 74 -2.60 11.17 23.77
CA THR A 74 -3.67 11.89 23.06
C THR A 74 -3.71 11.58 21.56
N ASP A 75 -2.92 10.61 21.12
CA ASP A 75 -2.79 10.24 19.71
C ASP A 75 -3.92 9.34 19.20
N TRP A 76 -4.88 8.96 20.04
CA TRP A 76 -6.06 8.23 19.58
C TRP A 76 -7.15 9.18 19.15
N ILE A 77 -7.81 8.89 18.03
CA ILE A 77 -8.97 9.65 17.56
C ILE A 77 -10.15 8.71 17.34
N GLU A 78 -11.35 9.27 17.40
CA GLU A 78 -12.58 8.58 17.02
C GLU A 78 -12.92 8.86 15.56
N ILE A 79 -13.14 7.80 14.77
CA ILE A 79 -13.56 7.91 13.39
C ILE A 79 -15.09 8.13 13.36
N PRO A 80 -15.59 9.11 12.60
CA PRO A 80 -17.03 9.37 12.49
C PRO A 80 -17.83 8.11 12.13
N GLU A 81 -18.96 7.90 12.80
CA GLU A 81 -19.79 6.70 12.65
C GLU A 81 -20.26 6.47 11.21
N SER A 82 -20.53 7.55 10.47
CA SER A 82 -20.92 7.49 9.05
C SER A 82 -19.84 6.92 8.11
N LEU A 83 -18.57 6.88 8.55
CA LEU A 83 -17.47 6.29 7.80
C LEU A 83 -17.18 4.85 8.22
N LEU A 84 -17.73 4.37 9.33
CA LEU A 84 -17.47 3.04 9.86
C LEU A 84 -18.36 1.99 9.19
N LEU A 85 -17.78 0.82 8.94
CA LEU A 85 -18.53 -0.34 8.49
C LEU A 85 -19.09 -1.13 9.67
N PRO A 86 -20.32 -1.67 9.52
CA PRO A 86 -20.84 -2.62 10.47
C PRO A 86 -19.95 -3.86 10.45
N SER A 87 -19.72 -4.42 11.62
CA SER A 87 -18.61 -5.34 11.84
C SER A 87 -19.07 -6.68 12.38
N SER A 88 -20.30 -7.06 12.02
CA SER A 88 -20.82 -8.41 12.22
C SER A 88 -20.18 -9.39 11.23
N GLY A 89 -19.52 -10.43 11.74
CA GLY A 89 -19.01 -11.55 10.93
C GLY A 89 -17.53 -11.43 10.55
N ASN A 90 -17.17 -11.98 9.38
CA ASN A 90 -15.78 -12.04 8.93
C ASN A 90 -15.28 -10.66 8.44
N PRO A 91 -14.25 -10.06 9.05
CA PRO A 91 -13.77 -8.72 8.71
C PRO A 91 -13.31 -8.56 7.27
N ILE A 92 -12.61 -9.56 6.74
CA ILE A 92 -12.08 -9.54 5.39
C ILE A 92 -13.21 -9.58 4.39
N HIS A 93 -14.20 -10.46 4.61
CA HIS A 93 -15.40 -10.51 3.78
C HIS A 93 -16.18 -9.19 3.83
N THR A 94 -16.33 -8.58 5.00
CA THR A 94 -17.03 -7.30 5.16
C THR A 94 -16.37 -6.18 4.36
N ILE A 95 -15.05 -6.00 4.50
CA ILE A 95 -14.36 -4.94 3.76
C ILE A 95 -14.30 -5.22 2.26
N THR A 96 -14.14 -6.48 1.85
CA THR A 96 -14.06 -6.85 0.43
C THR A 96 -15.40 -6.69 -0.27
N SER A 97 -16.50 -7.17 0.32
CA SER A 97 -17.84 -7.01 -0.23
C SER A 97 -18.32 -5.55 -0.28
N THR A 98 -17.85 -4.72 0.67
CA THR A 98 -18.15 -3.28 0.67
C THR A 98 -17.39 -2.53 -0.44
N VAL A 99 -16.07 -2.75 -0.54
CA VAL A 99 -15.25 -2.04 -1.53
C VAL A 99 -15.49 -2.58 -2.93
N TYR A 100 -15.74 -3.88 -3.05
CA TYR A 100 -15.98 -4.57 -4.31
C TYR A 100 -17.40 -5.18 -4.35
N PRO A 101 -18.47 -4.36 -4.44
CA PRO A 101 -19.84 -4.85 -4.56
C PRO A 101 -20.06 -5.54 -5.92
N ASP A 102 -20.89 -6.60 -5.92
CA ASP A 102 -21.20 -7.39 -7.12
C ASP A 102 -19.93 -7.96 -7.80
N PHE A 103 -18.92 -8.33 -7.00
CA PHE A 103 -17.62 -8.78 -7.52
C PHE A 103 -17.74 -9.95 -8.49
N ALA A 104 -18.62 -10.91 -8.21
CA ALA A 104 -18.85 -12.08 -9.06
C ALA A 104 -19.28 -11.71 -10.50
N GLN A 105 -19.98 -10.58 -10.69
CA GLN A 105 -20.38 -10.09 -12.00
C GLN A 105 -19.37 -9.11 -12.59
N ARG A 106 -18.61 -8.41 -11.75
CA ARG A 106 -17.79 -7.24 -12.15
C ARG A 106 -16.28 -7.48 -12.13
N PHE A 107 -15.79 -8.66 -11.73
CA PHE A 107 -14.35 -8.95 -11.62
C PHE A 107 -13.54 -8.75 -12.91
N HIS A 108 -14.18 -8.70 -14.08
CA HIS A 108 -13.54 -8.45 -15.38
C HIS A 108 -13.72 -7.01 -15.88
N ASN A 109 -14.39 -6.14 -15.12
CA ASN A 109 -14.65 -4.75 -15.51
C ASN A 109 -13.48 -3.85 -15.09
N VAL A 110 -12.76 -3.30 -16.07
CA VAL A 110 -11.55 -2.48 -15.85
C VAL A 110 -11.86 -1.20 -15.08
N SER A 111 -12.86 -0.43 -15.48
CA SER A 111 -13.22 0.84 -14.80
C SER A 111 -13.61 0.56 -13.35
N TYR A 112 -14.41 -0.49 -13.14
CA TYR A 112 -14.82 -0.92 -11.82
C TYR A 112 -13.62 -1.21 -10.91
N LEU A 113 -12.62 -1.96 -11.38
CA LEU A 113 -11.46 -2.27 -10.56
C LEU A 113 -10.48 -1.09 -10.41
N THR A 114 -10.38 -0.21 -11.41
CA THR A 114 -9.44 0.92 -11.42
C THR A 114 -9.78 1.94 -10.33
N GLU A 115 -11.06 2.18 -10.11
CA GLU A 115 -11.54 3.24 -9.21
C GLU A 115 -11.45 2.88 -7.72
N ARG A 116 -11.08 1.64 -7.40
CA ARG A 116 -11.28 1.03 -6.07
C ARG A 116 -10.01 0.39 -5.54
N SER A 117 -9.82 0.45 -4.22
CA SER A 117 -8.79 -0.34 -3.52
C SER A 117 -9.10 -0.47 -2.04
N ILE A 118 -8.65 -1.57 -1.44
CA ILE A 118 -8.51 -1.67 0.01
C ILE A 118 -7.10 -1.20 0.39
N ILE A 119 -6.97 -0.47 1.49
CA ILE A 119 -5.67 -0.04 2.03
C ILE A 119 -5.53 -0.43 3.49
N THR A 120 -4.34 -0.86 3.88
CA THR A 120 -4.05 -1.34 5.23
C THR A 120 -2.58 -1.04 5.62
N PRO A 121 -2.19 -1.03 6.91
CA PRO A 121 -0.84 -0.63 7.28
C PRO A 121 0.25 -1.64 6.88
N THR A 122 -0.04 -2.94 6.84
CA THR A 122 0.98 -4.00 6.72
C THR A 122 0.87 -4.82 5.44
N ASN A 123 1.98 -5.36 4.93
CA ASN A 123 1.95 -6.27 3.79
C ASN A 123 1.26 -7.61 4.10
N ALA A 124 1.31 -8.08 5.34
CA ALA A 124 0.65 -9.33 5.75
C ALA A 124 -0.86 -9.28 5.50
N ASN A 125 -1.52 -8.20 5.94
CA ASN A 125 -2.95 -8.00 5.70
C ASN A 125 -3.25 -7.77 4.21
N VAL A 126 -2.34 -7.12 3.47
CA VAL A 126 -2.50 -7.01 2.01
C VAL A 126 -2.50 -8.38 1.34
N THR A 127 -1.57 -9.26 1.71
CA THR A 127 -1.50 -10.63 1.18
C THR A 127 -2.78 -11.39 1.47
N GLU A 128 -3.26 -11.34 2.72
CA GLU A 128 -4.48 -12.02 3.14
C GLU A 128 -5.72 -11.58 2.35
N ILE A 129 -5.94 -10.26 2.21
CA ILE A 129 -7.07 -9.69 1.45
C ILE A 129 -6.96 -10.03 -0.03
N ASN A 130 -5.76 -9.92 -0.61
CA ASN A 130 -5.55 -10.23 -2.02
C ASN A 130 -5.77 -11.72 -2.33
N SER A 131 -5.33 -12.63 -1.44
CA SER A 131 -5.57 -14.07 -1.56
C SER A 131 -7.07 -14.38 -1.47
N HIS A 132 -7.79 -13.75 -0.55
CA HIS A 132 -9.24 -13.87 -0.46
C HIS A 132 -9.92 -13.42 -1.77
N MET A 133 -9.55 -12.25 -2.31
CA MET A 133 -10.13 -11.75 -3.56
C MET A 133 -9.79 -12.63 -4.78
N LEU A 134 -8.58 -13.18 -4.86
CA LEU A 134 -8.19 -14.11 -5.92
C LEU A 134 -9.02 -15.41 -5.88
N ALA A 135 -9.33 -15.90 -4.68
CA ALA A 135 -10.14 -17.10 -4.50
C ALA A 135 -11.56 -16.92 -5.05
N LEU A 136 -12.11 -15.70 -5.01
CA LEU A 136 -13.43 -15.37 -5.54
C LEU A 136 -13.50 -15.33 -7.08
N ILE A 137 -12.37 -15.20 -7.77
CA ILE A 137 -12.35 -15.23 -9.25
C ILE A 137 -12.56 -16.67 -9.73
N PRO A 138 -13.46 -16.93 -10.69
CA PRO A 138 -13.66 -18.27 -11.25
C PRO A 138 -12.39 -18.86 -11.89
N GLY A 139 -12.30 -20.20 -11.90
CA GLY A 139 -11.22 -20.94 -12.53
C GLY A 139 -10.02 -21.20 -11.62
N MET A 140 -9.09 -22.02 -12.12
CA MET A 140 -7.87 -22.39 -11.38
C MET A 140 -6.79 -21.31 -11.50
N PRO A 141 -6.08 -20.98 -10.41
CA PRO A 141 -4.94 -20.08 -10.50
C PRO A 141 -3.81 -20.73 -11.29
N ARG A 142 -3.01 -19.89 -11.96
CA ARG A 142 -1.69 -20.27 -12.45
C ARG A 142 -0.65 -19.83 -11.43
N THR A 143 0.09 -20.81 -10.94
CA THR A 143 1.18 -20.62 -9.98
C THR A 143 2.51 -20.38 -10.69
N TYR A 144 3.27 -19.42 -10.20
CA TYR A 144 4.62 -19.11 -10.68
C TYR A 144 5.60 -19.15 -9.51
N PHE A 145 6.53 -20.10 -9.57
CA PHE A 145 7.67 -20.16 -8.65
C PHE A 145 8.82 -19.30 -9.15
N SER A 146 9.56 -18.68 -8.24
CA SER A 146 10.77 -17.91 -8.56
C SER A 146 11.95 -18.85 -8.80
N GLY A 147 12.98 -18.34 -9.48
CA GLY A 147 14.30 -18.95 -9.47
C GLY A 147 15.21 -18.13 -8.57
N ASP A 148 15.58 -18.69 -7.42
CA ASP A 148 16.38 -18.00 -6.42
C ASP A 148 17.81 -18.52 -6.44
N SER A 149 18.77 -17.61 -6.38
CA SER A 149 20.20 -17.93 -6.31
C SER A 149 20.92 -16.87 -5.50
N LEU A 150 22.12 -17.17 -5.02
CA LEU A 150 22.97 -16.17 -4.37
C LEU A 150 23.79 -15.41 -5.41
N HIS A 151 24.13 -14.17 -5.10
CA HIS A 151 25.20 -13.48 -5.82
C HIS A 151 26.54 -14.01 -5.31
N THR A 152 27.26 -14.73 -6.17
CA THR A 152 28.56 -15.30 -5.85
C THR A 152 29.67 -14.41 -6.42
N ASP A 153 30.32 -13.64 -5.56
CA ASP A 153 31.69 -13.12 -5.79
C ASP A 153 32.74 -13.97 -5.03
N ALA A 154 32.29 -15.10 -4.46
CA ALA A 154 33.07 -15.96 -3.58
C ALA A 154 33.96 -16.93 -4.35
N SER A 155 35.11 -17.24 -3.77
CA SER A 155 36.08 -18.24 -4.25
C SER A 155 35.54 -19.68 -4.21
N ASP A 156 34.45 -19.92 -3.47
CA ASP A 156 33.89 -21.25 -3.20
C ASP A 156 32.34 -21.19 -3.15
N PRO A 157 31.66 -21.38 -4.30
CA PRO A 157 30.21 -21.35 -4.40
C PRO A 157 29.53 -22.57 -3.73
N ASP A 158 30.20 -23.73 -3.72
CA ASP A 158 29.64 -24.99 -3.19
C ASP A 158 29.42 -24.89 -1.67
N ARG A 159 30.32 -24.20 -0.96
CA ARG A 159 30.16 -23.93 0.48
C ARG A 159 28.94 -23.04 0.78
N LEU A 160 28.70 -22.01 -0.01
CA LEU A 160 27.57 -21.10 0.18
C LEU A 160 26.23 -21.78 -0.07
N GLU A 161 26.16 -22.67 -1.07
CA GLU A 161 24.96 -23.48 -1.34
C GLU A 161 24.67 -24.48 -0.20
N ALA A 162 25.71 -25.03 0.44
CA ALA A 162 25.54 -25.88 1.62
C ALA A 162 25.07 -25.09 2.87
N GLU A 163 25.54 -23.85 3.04
CA GLU A 163 25.15 -22.98 4.16
C GLU A 163 23.72 -22.41 3.98
N TYR A 164 23.28 -22.19 2.74
CA TYR A 164 21.98 -21.58 2.42
C TYR A 164 21.24 -22.37 1.33
N PRO A 165 20.48 -23.42 1.71
CA PRO A 165 19.75 -24.24 0.75
C PRO A 165 18.65 -23.45 0.04
N THR A 166 18.26 -23.89 -1.16
CA THR A 166 17.28 -23.18 -2.00
C THR A 166 15.92 -23.05 -1.32
N GLU A 167 15.48 -24.06 -0.55
CA GLU A 167 14.25 -24.04 0.23
C GLU A 167 14.24 -22.92 1.27
N PHE A 168 15.40 -22.64 1.88
CA PHE A 168 15.57 -21.52 2.78
C PHE A 168 15.43 -20.19 2.02
N LEU A 169 16.11 -20.03 0.88
CA LEU A 169 16.00 -18.82 0.04
C LEU A 169 14.56 -18.55 -0.41
N ASN A 170 13.85 -19.61 -0.81
CA ASN A 170 12.45 -19.57 -1.23
C ASN A 170 11.51 -19.12 -0.10
N SER A 171 11.88 -19.34 1.16
CA SER A 171 11.09 -18.90 2.33
C SER A 171 11.24 -17.42 2.66
N LEU A 172 12.24 -16.73 2.08
CA LEU A 172 12.54 -15.34 2.39
C LEU A 172 11.60 -14.37 1.63
N SER A 173 11.05 -13.41 2.39
CA SER A 173 10.24 -12.30 1.87
C SER A 173 10.94 -10.97 2.10
N PHE A 174 10.90 -10.11 1.07
CA PHE A 174 11.59 -8.82 1.05
C PHE A 174 10.68 -7.71 0.54
N ASN A 175 10.84 -6.52 1.12
CA ASN A 175 10.09 -5.35 0.68
C ASN A 175 10.44 -5.01 -0.78
N GLY A 176 9.41 -4.81 -1.60
CA GLY A 176 9.57 -4.49 -3.00
C GLY A 176 10.06 -5.64 -3.88
N CYS A 177 10.30 -6.84 -3.34
CA CYS A 177 10.56 -8.04 -4.12
C CYS A 177 9.27 -8.89 -4.19
N PRO A 178 8.94 -9.51 -5.33
CA PRO A 178 7.89 -10.51 -5.37
C PRO A 178 8.22 -11.72 -4.48
N GLU A 179 7.16 -12.37 -4.00
CA GLU A 179 7.25 -13.64 -3.28
C GLU A 179 7.78 -14.76 -4.17
N HIS A 180 8.31 -15.81 -3.54
CA HIS A 180 8.75 -17.01 -4.24
C HIS A 180 7.61 -17.62 -5.06
N GLN A 181 6.45 -17.80 -4.43
CA GLN A 181 5.23 -18.29 -5.08
C GLN A 181 4.26 -17.15 -5.35
N ILE A 182 3.79 -17.03 -6.60
CA ILE A 182 2.75 -16.08 -6.98
C ILE A 182 1.63 -16.83 -7.70
N ASP A 183 0.42 -16.74 -7.16
CA ASP A 183 -0.79 -17.26 -7.77
C ASP A 183 -1.56 -16.14 -8.46
N LEU A 184 -1.87 -16.34 -9.75
CA LEU A 184 -2.59 -15.36 -10.56
C LEU A 184 -3.74 -16.01 -11.34
N LYS A 185 -4.77 -15.22 -11.63
CA LYS A 185 -5.89 -15.59 -12.51
C LYS A 185 -6.09 -14.51 -13.57
N VAL A 186 -6.64 -14.89 -14.72
CA VAL A 186 -7.04 -13.91 -15.74
C VAL A 186 -8.08 -12.96 -15.13
N PHE A 187 -8.03 -11.69 -15.53
CA PHE A 187 -8.78 -10.56 -15.00
C PHE A 187 -8.37 -10.05 -13.62
N ALA A 188 -7.48 -10.74 -12.89
CA ALA A 188 -6.97 -10.21 -11.63
C ALA A 188 -6.17 -8.90 -11.86
N PRO A 189 -6.40 -7.85 -11.06
CA PRO A 189 -5.56 -6.67 -11.03
C PRO A 189 -4.23 -7.01 -10.34
N ILE A 190 -3.14 -6.65 -11.01
CA ILE A 190 -1.77 -6.74 -10.50
C ILE A 190 -1.13 -5.36 -10.52
N MET A 191 -0.09 -5.16 -9.73
CA MET A 191 0.71 -3.93 -9.66
C MET A 191 2.15 -4.26 -9.94
N LEU A 192 2.82 -3.45 -10.78
CA LEU A 192 4.26 -3.54 -11.02
C LEU A 192 5.06 -3.11 -9.79
N LEU A 193 6.13 -3.84 -9.50
CA LEU A 193 7.04 -3.60 -8.38
C LEU A 193 8.33 -2.89 -8.79
N ARG A 194 8.58 -2.74 -10.10
CA ARG A 194 9.78 -2.11 -10.66
C ARG A 194 9.45 -1.27 -11.88
N ASN A 195 10.29 -0.28 -12.12
CA ASN A 195 10.33 0.44 -13.38
C ASN A 195 10.92 -0.50 -14.44
N LEU A 196 10.12 -0.87 -15.44
CA LEU A 196 10.56 -1.67 -16.58
C LEU A 196 10.78 -0.78 -17.79
N ASN A 197 9.82 0.10 -18.07
CA ASN A 197 9.92 1.07 -19.14
C ASN A 197 8.95 2.25 -18.86
N PRO A 198 9.45 3.30 -18.17
CA PRO A 198 8.62 4.45 -17.81
C PRO A 198 8.02 5.19 -19.02
N SER A 199 8.73 5.20 -20.16
CA SER A 199 8.28 5.90 -21.38
C SER A 199 6.96 5.38 -21.94
N ILE A 200 6.58 4.14 -21.59
CA ILE A 200 5.33 3.50 -22.00
C ILE A 200 4.39 3.20 -20.83
N GLY A 201 4.64 3.78 -19.66
CA GLY A 201 3.80 3.64 -18.47
C GLY A 201 4.10 2.42 -17.59
N LEU A 202 5.19 1.68 -17.83
CA LEU A 202 5.60 0.54 -17.00
C LEU A 202 6.52 0.99 -15.86
N CYS A 203 5.91 1.70 -14.90
CA CYS A 203 6.55 2.18 -13.69
C CYS A 203 6.17 1.31 -12.48
N ASN A 204 6.95 1.42 -11.40
CA ASN A 204 6.56 0.92 -10.08
C ASN A 204 5.22 1.54 -9.66
N GLY A 205 4.28 0.72 -9.21
CA GLY A 205 2.93 1.16 -8.86
C GLY A 205 1.92 1.13 -10.01
N THR A 206 2.34 0.98 -11.27
CA THR A 206 1.39 0.84 -12.39
C THR A 206 0.52 -0.39 -12.19
N ARG A 207 -0.80 -0.18 -12.19
CA ARG A 207 -1.81 -1.24 -12.07
C ARG A 207 -2.13 -1.80 -13.45
N LEU A 208 -2.26 -3.11 -13.55
CA LEU A 208 -2.55 -3.83 -14.78
C LEU A 208 -3.69 -4.83 -14.51
N MET A 209 -4.62 -4.99 -15.44
CA MET A 209 -5.51 -6.15 -15.47
C MET A 209 -4.83 -7.28 -16.23
N VAL A 210 -4.75 -8.47 -15.65
CA VAL A 210 -4.23 -9.65 -16.34
C VAL A 210 -5.17 -10.04 -17.49
N LEU A 211 -4.66 -10.12 -18.71
CA LEU A 211 -5.39 -10.59 -19.88
C LEU A 211 -5.01 -12.01 -20.29
N TYR A 212 -3.74 -12.39 -20.08
CA TYR A 212 -3.25 -13.72 -20.39
C TYR A 212 -2.05 -14.07 -19.51
N LEU A 213 -2.02 -15.30 -19.03
CA LEU A 213 -0.97 -15.85 -18.18
C LEU A 213 -0.20 -16.89 -18.99
N GLY A 214 0.95 -16.50 -19.54
CA GLY A 214 1.86 -17.37 -20.28
C GLY A 214 2.96 -17.96 -19.40
N HIS A 215 3.79 -18.84 -19.96
CA HIS A 215 4.93 -19.42 -19.22
C HIS A 215 6.03 -18.39 -18.95
N TYR A 216 6.39 -17.61 -19.97
CA TYR A 216 7.49 -16.64 -19.91
C TYR A 216 7.04 -15.18 -19.77
N VAL A 217 5.78 -14.89 -20.09
CA VAL A 217 5.23 -13.53 -20.10
C VAL A 217 3.81 -13.50 -19.53
N ILE A 218 3.50 -12.41 -18.84
CA ILE A 218 2.12 -12.03 -18.49
C ILE A 218 1.69 -10.91 -19.44
N LYS A 219 0.57 -11.09 -20.13
CA LYS A 219 -0.06 -10.01 -20.89
C LYS A 219 -1.02 -9.28 -19.97
N GLY A 220 -0.86 -7.97 -19.84
CA GLY A 220 -1.70 -7.11 -19.01
C GLY A 220 -2.18 -5.87 -19.75
N MET A 221 -3.26 -5.27 -19.28
CA MET A 221 -3.78 -3.98 -19.74
C MET A 221 -3.56 -2.93 -18.64
N ILE A 222 -2.94 -1.80 -18.96
CA ILE A 222 -2.73 -0.70 -18.01
C ILE A 222 -4.08 -0.13 -17.54
N MET A 223 -4.21 -0.01 -16.23
CA MET A 223 -5.40 0.50 -15.54
C MET A 223 -5.14 1.92 -15.04
N GLY A 224 -5.77 2.90 -15.69
CA GLY A 224 -5.68 4.32 -15.35
C GLY A 224 -4.43 5.03 -15.86
N GLY A 225 -4.34 6.33 -15.54
CA GLY A 225 -3.25 7.21 -15.99
C GLY A 225 -3.24 7.46 -17.50
N THR A 226 -2.16 8.08 -17.98
CA THR A 226 -1.97 8.49 -19.40
C THR A 226 -1.97 7.31 -20.37
N PHE A 227 -1.61 6.11 -19.90
CA PHE A 227 -1.48 4.91 -20.73
C PHE A 227 -2.66 3.93 -20.55
N ASN A 228 -3.78 4.39 -19.97
CA ASN A 228 -4.96 3.56 -19.72
C ASN A 228 -5.41 2.79 -20.97
N GLY A 229 -5.73 1.50 -20.82
CA GLY A 229 -6.17 0.62 -21.90
C GLY A 229 -5.04 0.06 -22.78
N LYS A 230 -3.80 0.54 -22.64
CA LYS A 230 -2.66 -0.01 -23.40
C LYS A 230 -2.32 -1.41 -22.92
N THR A 231 -2.21 -2.34 -23.87
CA THR A 231 -1.78 -3.71 -23.61
C THR A 231 -0.25 -3.82 -23.63
N VAL A 232 0.30 -4.56 -22.67
CA VAL A 232 1.74 -4.72 -22.45
C VAL A 232 2.06 -6.18 -22.11
N ALA A 233 3.32 -6.58 -22.32
CA ALA A 233 3.84 -7.87 -21.89
C ALA A 233 4.86 -7.66 -20.77
N ILE A 234 4.70 -8.38 -19.67
CA ILE A 234 5.56 -8.33 -18.50
C ILE A 234 6.39 -9.62 -18.46
N PRO A 235 7.71 -9.56 -18.69
CA PRO A 235 8.58 -10.71 -18.55
C PRO A 235 8.98 -10.93 -17.09
N ARG A 236 9.57 -12.09 -16.80
CA ARG A 236 10.34 -12.29 -15.56
C ARG A 236 11.62 -11.47 -15.62
N ILE A 237 12.02 -10.89 -14.50
CA ILE A 237 13.29 -10.19 -14.34
C ILE A 237 14.06 -10.79 -13.16
N VAL A 238 15.37 -10.55 -13.11
CA VAL A 238 16.19 -10.86 -11.94
C VAL A 238 16.22 -9.63 -11.04
N LEU A 239 15.85 -9.83 -9.78
CA LEU A 239 15.88 -8.83 -8.72
C LEU A 239 17.01 -9.17 -7.77
N SER A 240 17.96 -8.26 -7.59
CA SER A 240 18.99 -8.37 -6.56
C SER A 240 18.46 -7.74 -5.27
N VAL A 241 18.48 -8.49 -4.18
CA VAL A 241 18.06 -8.05 -2.86
C VAL A 241 19.25 -8.11 -1.91
N ASN A 242 19.66 -6.95 -1.43
CA ASN A 242 20.70 -6.81 -0.41
C ASN A 242 20.04 -6.32 0.87
N ASP A 243 19.77 -7.24 1.79
CA ASP A 243 19.09 -6.95 3.04
C ASP A 243 20.06 -7.18 4.20
N TYR A 244 20.25 -6.16 5.04
CA TYR A 244 21.24 -6.16 6.13
C TYR A 244 21.06 -7.30 7.14
N ARG A 245 19.88 -7.93 7.17
CA ARG A 245 19.59 -9.09 8.01
C ARG A 245 20.33 -10.35 7.55
N TRP A 246 20.84 -10.36 6.32
CA TRP A 246 21.46 -11.53 5.71
C TRP A 246 22.88 -11.21 5.22
N PRO A 247 23.84 -12.13 5.39
CA PRO A 247 25.22 -11.93 4.96
C PRO A 247 25.43 -12.19 3.46
N PHE A 248 24.37 -12.17 2.65
CA PHE A 248 24.40 -12.47 1.22
C PHE A 248 23.47 -11.56 0.43
N VAL A 249 23.71 -11.46 -0.87
CA VAL A 249 22.79 -10.82 -1.81
C VAL A 249 22.00 -11.91 -2.53
N LEU A 250 20.67 -11.89 -2.37
CA LEU A 250 19.78 -12.80 -3.09
C LEU A 250 19.53 -12.28 -4.51
N LYS A 251 19.58 -13.16 -5.50
CA LYS A 251 19.07 -12.94 -6.86
C LYS A 251 17.78 -13.74 -7.04
N ARG A 252 16.65 -13.06 -7.15
CA ARG A 252 15.33 -13.67 -7.38
C ARG A 252 14.84 -13.39 -8.80
N ARG A 253 14.72 -14.44 -9.62
CA ARG A 253 14.14 -14.37 -10.97
C ARG A 253 12.63 -14.63 -10.93
N GLN A 254 11.84 -13.58 -11.06
CA GLN A 254 10.38 -13.66 -10.95
C GLN A 254 9.68 -12.56 -11.77
N PHE A 255 8.38 -12.69 -12.01
CA PHE A 255 7.59 -11.57 -12.52
C PHE A 255 7.55 -10.44 -11.48
N PRO A 256 7.87 -9.19 -11.87
CA PRO A 256 7.95 -8.06 -10.94
C PRO A 256 6.56 -7.50 -10.63
N VAL A 257 5.65 -8.37 -10.17
CA VAL A 257 4.22 -8.04 -9.96
C VAL A 257 3.72 -8.58 -8.63
N ARG A 258 2.65 -7.98 -8.12
CA ARG A 258 1.84 -8.49 -7.01
C ARG A 258 0.37 -8.26 -7.27
N LEU A 259 -0.52 -9.01 -6.64
CA LEU A 259 -1.96 -8.72 -6.65
C LEU A 259 -2.26 -7.33 -6.08
N CYS A 260 -3.32 -6.70 -6.58
CA CYS A 260 -3.64 -5.30 -6.33
C CYS A 260 -5.14 -5.04 -6.11
N TYR A 261 -5.82 -5.89 -5.34
CA TYR A 261 -7.11 -5.52 -4.74
C TYR A 261 -6.94 -4.73 -3.45
N ALA A 262 -5.87 -5.05 -2.72
CA ALA A 262 -5.39 -4.34 -1.57
C ALA A 262 -3.93 -3.88 -1.76
N MET A 263 -3.58 -2.77 -1.13
CA MET A 263 -2.20 -2.27 -1.04
C MET A 263 -1.92 -1.66 0.32
N THR A 264 -0.65 -1.42 0.64
CA THR A 264 -0.33 -0.72 1.88
C THR A 264 -0.72 0.75 1.76
N ILE A 265 -1.04 1.39 2.89
CA ILE A 265 -1.32 2.84 2.91
C ILE A 265 -0.17 3.62 2.26
N ASN A 266 1.09 3.26 2.58
CA ASN A 266 2.27 3.90 2.01
C ASN A 266 2.33 3.75 0.47
N LYS A 267 1.94 2.60 -0.07
CA LYS A 267 1.89 2.39 -1.54
C LYS A 267 0.75 3.14 -2.22
N SER A 268 -0.30 3.49 -1.49
CA SER A 268 -1.40 4.31 -2.01
C SER A 268 -1.08 5.81 -2.10
N GLN A 269 0.04 6.25 -1.52
CA GLN A 269 0.45 7.65 -1.54
C GLN A 269 0.61 8.16 -2.98
N GLY A 270 0.07 9.35 -3.25
CA GLY A 270 0.04 9.95 -4.58
C GLY A 270 -1.06 9.43 -5.51
N GLN A 271 -1.79 8.37 -5.14
CA GLN A 271 -2.91 7.86 -5.92
C GLN A 271 -4.24 8.47 -5.45
N THR A 272 -5.09 8.89 -6.39
CA THR A 272 -6.48 9.27 -6.08
C THR A 272 -7.41 8.15 -6.55
N LEU A 273 -8.32 7.72 -5.69
CA LEU A 273 -9.30 6.66 -5.92
C LEU A 273 -10.72 7.18 -5.66
N GLN A 274 -11.73 6.53 -6.22
CA GLN A 274 -13.13 6.88 -5.97
C GLN A 274 -13.69 6.15 -4.76
N ASN A 275 -13.35 4.87 -4.58
CA ASN A 275 -13.77 4.08 -3.42
C ASN A 275 -12.57 3.44 -2.72
N VAL A 276 -12.41 3.72 -1.43
CA VAL A 276 -11.33 3.21 -0.60
C VAL A 276 -11.89 2.62 0.68
N GLY A 277 -11.57 1.35 0.92
CA GLY A 277 -11.76 0.72 2.22
C GLY A 277 -10.46 0.76 3.01
N VAL A 278 -10.47 1.41 4.17
CA VAL A 278 -9.35 1.42 5.11
C VAL A 278 -9.56 0.30 6.12
N TYR A 279 -8.76 -0.77 6.03
CA TYR A 279 -8.80 -1.89 6.96
C TYR A 279 -7.66 -1.79 7.97
N LEU A 280 -8.03 -1.58 9.24
CA LEU A 280 -7.12 -1.41 10.36
C LEU A 280 -7.33 -2.54 11.40
N PRO A 281 -6.78 -3.75 11.17
CA PRO A 281 -6.77 -4.80 12.19
C PRO A 281 -5.85 -4.44 13.36
N LYS A 282 -4.86 -3.58 13.10
CA LYS A 282 -4.04 -2.89 14.09
C LYS A 282 -4.01 -1.40 13.72
N PRO A 283 -3.81 -0.51 14.70
CA PRO A 283 -3.66 0.92 14.42
C PRO A 283 -2.49 1.20 13.45
N VAL A 284 -2.56 2.35 12.79
CA VAL A 284 -1.39 2.87 12.06
C VAL A 284 -0.21 3.10 13.02
N PHE A 285 1.00 2.98 12.50
CA PHE A 285 2.22 2.97 13.32
C PHE A 285 3.24 4.03 12.90
N SER A 286 2.89 4.88 11.93
CA SER A 286 3.81 5.88 11.40
C SER A 286 3.15 7.25 11.20
N HIS A 287 4.01 8.27 11.19
CA HIS A 287 3.65 9.66 10.99
C HIS A 287 2.83 9.87 9.71
N GLY A 288 1.69 10.56 9.83
CA GLY A 288 0.86 10.96 8.69
C GLY A 288 0.22 9.79 7.95
N GLN A 289 0.38 8.55 8.41
CA GLN A 289 -0.13 7.38 7.71
C GLN A 289 -1.67 7.40 7.63
N LEU A 290 -2.35 7.79 8.71
CA LEU A 290 -3.81 7.94 8.69
C LEU A 290 -4.26 9.04 7.71
N TYR A 291 -3.52 10.16 7.67
CA TYR A 291 -3.76 11.23 6.70
C TYR A 291 -3.62 10.77 5.25
N VAL A 292 -2.58 9.99 4.95
CA VAL A 292 -2.42 9.38 3.62
C VAL A 292 -3.65 8.55 3.30
N ALA A 293 -4.16 7.73 4.23
CA ALA A 293 -5.34 6.91 4.01
C ALA A 293 -6.62 7.73 3.71
N VAL A 294 -6.94 8.72 4.54
CA VAL A 294 -8.18 9.53 4.35
C VAL A 294 -8.13 10.42 3.11
N SER A 295 -6.94 10.88 2.71
CA SER A 295 -6.75 11.74 1.54
C SER A 295 -6.78 11.01 0.20
N ARG A 296 -6.98 9.68 0.18
CA ARG A 296 -7.04 8.90 -1.07
C ARG A 296 -8.33 9.10 -1.85
N VAL A 297 -9.39 9.62 -1.23
CA VAL A 297 -10.68 9.90 -1.87
C VAL A 297 -10.99 11.40 -1.87
N ARG A 298 -11.89 11.80 -2.78
CA ARG A 298 -12.35 13.20 -2.88
C ARG A 298 -13.64 13.47 -2.13
N THR A 299 -14.44 12.44 -1.89
CA THR A 299 -15.76 12.55 -1.26
C THR A 299 -15.87 11.58 -0.09
N PRO A 300 -16.66 11.90 0.94
CA PRO A 300 -16.86 11.01 2.08
C PRO A 300 -17.53 9.68 1.70
N ASP A 301 -18.40 9.68 0.68
CA ASP A 301 -19.05 8.47 0.19
C ASP A 301 -18.06 7.44 -0.37
N GLY A 302 -16.90 7.91 -0.81
CA GLY A 302 -15.81 7.07 -1.27
C GLY A 302 -15.03 6.39 -0.14
N LEU A 303 -15.17 6.81 1.13
CA LEU A 303 -14.31 6.35 2.23
C LEU A 303 -15.08 5.46 3.20
N ARG A 304 -14.54 4.27 3.48
CA ARG A 304 -15.08 3.38 4.51
C ARG A 304 -13.96 2.84 5.39
N PHE A 305 -14.21 2.75 6.69
CA PHE A 305 -13.28 2.23 7.69
C PHE A 305 -13.81 0.93 8.29
N LEU A 306 -12.92 -0.05 8.44
CA LEU A 306 -13.15 -1.21 9.29
C LEU A 306 -11.97 -1.33 10.24
N ILE A 307 -12.21 -1.10 11.52
CA ILE A 307 -11.18 -0.99 12.56
C ILE A 307 -11.43 -2.06 13.62
N MET A 308 -10.38 -2.76 14.00
CA MET A 308 -10.39 -3.73 15.09
C MET A 308 -9.50 -3.28 16.23
N ASN A 309 -9.87 -3.64 17.45
CA ASN A 309 -9.00 -3.55 18.61
C ASN A 309 -8.05 -4.76 18.68
N GLU A 310 -7.21 -4.82 19.71
CA GLU A 310 -6.22 -5.89 19.89
C GLU A 310 -6.84 -7.28 20.08
N ASP A 311 -8.07 -7.34 20.60
CA ASP A 311 -8.84 -8.57 20.79
C ASP A 311 -9.60 -9.02 19.52
N GLY A 312 -9.41 -8.31 18.40
CA GLY A 312 -10.14 -8.56 17.15
C GLY A 312 -11.61 -8.14 17.19
N VAL A 313 -12.00 -7.37 18.21
CA VAL A 313 -13.35 -6.81 18.36
C VAL A 313 -13.44 -5.48 17.61
N PRO A 314 -14.58 -5.16 16.99
CA PRO A 314 -14.71 -3.92 16.26
C PRO A 314 -14.55 -2.68 17.14
N SER A 315 -13.91 -1.67 16.58
CA SER A 315 -13.61 -0.41 17.24
C SER A 315 -14.01 0.75 16.34
N ASN A 316 -14.26 1.91 16.95
CA ASN A 316 -14.40 3.19 16.27
C ASN A 316 -13.17 4.09 16.45
N CYS A 317 -12.15 3.64 17.19
CA CYS A 317 -10.96 4.43 17.51
C CYS A 317 -9.70 3.86 16.86
N THR A 318 -8.82 4.75 16.41
CA THR A 318 -7.49 4.40 15.89
C THR A 318 -6.47 5.48 16.24
N ARG A 319 -5.18 5.19 16.05
CA ARG A 319 -4.10 6.16 16.29
C ARG A 319 -3.99 7.14 15.12
N ASN A 320 -3.68 8.39 15.43
CA ASN A 320 -3.30 9.46 14.51
C ASN A 320 -1.93 10.01 14.93
N ILE A 321 -0.87 9.41 14.38
CA ILE A 321 0.51 9.78 14.74
C ILE A 321 0.92 10.99 13.89
N VAL A 322 1.06 12.15 14.54
CA VAL A 322 1.48 13.41 13.91
C VAL A 322 2.62 14.01 14.71
N TYR A 323 3.79 14.18 14.09
CA TYR A 323 4.96 14.82 14.67
C TYR A 323 4.92 16.30 14.29
N GLN A 324 4.71 17.17 15.28
CA GLN A 324 4.52 18.60 15.05
C GLN A 324 5.83 19.27 14.56
N GLU A 325 6.96 18.69 14.92
CA GLU A 325 8.31 19.13 14.53
C GLU A 325 8.51 19.07 13.01
N ALA A 326 7.80 18.18 12.31
CA ALA A 326 7.84 18.09 10.85
C ALA A 326 7.27 19.35 10.16
N PHE A 327 6.50 20.18 10.88
CA PHE A 327 5.94 21.42 10.35
C PHE A 327 6.78 22.67 10.67
N VAL A 328 7.78 22.57 11.55
CA VAL A 328 8.58 23.72 12.01
C VAL A 328 9.45 24.29 10.88
N ASP A 329 9.97 23.42 9.99
CA ASP A 329 10.76 23.84 8.82
C ASP A 329 9.91 24.44 7.67
N LEU A 330 8.58 24.45 7.79
CA LEU A 330 7.66 25.07 6.82
C LEU A 330 7.28 26.51 7.17
N GLN A 331 7.67 27.00 8.35
CA GLN A 331 7.33 28.33 8.86
C GLN A 331 8.48 29.33 8.78
N THR A 332 9.52 29.11 7.97
CA THR A 332 10.48 30.19 7.69
C THR A 332 9.75 31.30 6.91
N PRO A 333 9.59 32.51 7.48
CA PRO A 333 9.07 33.61 6.70
C PRO A 333 10.09 33.92 5.61
N SER A 334 9.63 34.00 4.38
CA SER A 334 10.37 34.66 3.30
C SER A 334 10.60 36.11 3.71
N SER A 335 11.78 36.39 4.24
CA SER A 335 12.32 37.74 4.42
C SER A 335 12.86 38.27 3.10
#